data_AF-A0A5J4NSI9-F1
#
_entry.id   AF-A0A5J4NSI9-F1
#
_cell.length_a   1.000
_cell.length_b   1.000
_cell.length_c   1.000
_cell.angle_alpha   90.00
_cell.angle_beta   90.00
_cell.angle_gamma   90.00
#
_symmetry.space_group_name_H-M   'P 1'
#
loop_
_entity.id
_entity.type
_entity.pdbx_description
1 polymer ?
#
loop_
_entity_poly.entity_id
_entity_poly.type
_entity_poly.pdbx_seq_one_letter_code
_entity_poly.pdbx_strand_id
1 'polypeptide(L)'
;MLEQCAILTGPPLTNQSVRVVDKPTPTETDALFTSRLVDLAHQYQRTPISQRCLLSKKHISKLKELRKNTEVIILPPDKGSGVVLLNRADYINKMHSILSHTSKFVIDEGRTDAVQNAERQINRALKNLHRKGLIDQTNLKKLSPKGSVTPRMYGLPKTQTWSAFTTNVIHDWLTIPPACPVARQPD
;
A
#
# COMPACT_ATOMS: atom_id res chain seq x y z
N MET A 1 14.23 -47.15 -28.37
CA MET A 1 12.80 -46.85 -28.61
C MET A 1 12.50 -45.54 -27.88
N LEU A 2 12.94 -44.40 -28.43
CA LEU A 2 12.23 -43.53 -29.37
C LEU A 2 10.88 -43.00 -28.84
N GLU A 3 10.91 -41.70 -28.59
CA GLU A 3 9.83 -40.75 -28.31
C GLU A 3 8.71 -40.80 -29.33
N GLN A 4 7.50 -40.40 -28.93
CA GLN A 4 6.54 -39.76 -29.82
C GLN A 4 5.90 -38.54 -29.14
N CYS A 5 6.59 -37.40 -29.29
CA CYS A 5 6.00 -36.08 -29.30
C CYS A 5 5.10 -35.96 -30.54
N ALA A 6 3.78 -35.80 -30.34
CA ALA A 6 2.87 -35.47 -31.42
C ALA A 6 2.99 -33.97 -31.74
N ILE A 7 3.93 -33.62 -32.61
CA ILE A 7 3.92 -32.35 -33.32
C ILE A 7 2.83 -32.50 -34.39
N LEU A 8 1.71 -31.80 -34.22
CA LEU A 8 0.74 -31.61 -35.30
C LEU A 8 1.39 -30.72 -36.36
N THR A 9 2.06 -31.37 -37.30
CA THR A 9 2.53 -30.76 -38.54
C THR A 9 1.32 -30.35 -39.37
N GLY A 10 1.05 -29.06 -39.44
CA GLY A 10 0.18 -28.50 -40.46
C GLY A 10 0.79 -28.68 -41.87
N PRO A 11 -0.04 -28.80 -42.91
CA PRO A 11 0.40 -29.06 -44.28
C PRO A 11 1.28 -27.93 -44.83
N PRO A 12 2.16 -28.22 -45.82
CA PRO A 12 3.09 -27.26 -46.37
C PRO A 12 2.34 -26.10 -47.04
N LEU A 13 2.91 -24.91 -46.93
CA LEU A 13 2.43 -23.70 -47.63
C LEU A 13 2.42 -23.98 -49.14
N THR A 14 1.26 -24.37 -49.65
CA THR A 14 1.01 -24.44 -51.07
C THR A 14 0.83 -23.03 -51.59
N ASN A 15 1.66 -22.71 -52.58
CA ASN A 15 1.58 -21.52 -53.42
C ASN A 15 0.14 -21.33 -53.93
N GLN A 16 -0.66 -20.56 -53.19
CA GLN A 16 -1.81 -19.88 -53.75
C GLN A 16 -1.38 -18.46 -54.05
N SER A 17 -1.55 -18.12 -55.31
CA SER A 17 -1.20 -16.83 -55.90
C SER A 17 -1.46 -15.70 -54.92
N VAL A 18 -0.42 -14.92 -54.64
CA VAL A 18 -0.56 -13.58 -54.13
C VAL A 18 -1.45 -12.87 -55.15
N ARG A 19 -2.76 -12.81 -54.89
CA ARG A 19 -3.58 -11.75 -55.45
C ARG A 19 -2.94 -10.49 -54.92
N VAL A 20 -2.31 -9.75 -55.82
CA VAL A 20 -1.93 -8.37 -55.58
C VAL A 20 -3.24 -7.66 -55.22
N VAL A 21 -3.51 -7.56 -53.93
CA VAL A 21 -4.53 -6.64 -53.45
C VAL A 21 -3.90 -5.28 -53.69
N ASP A 22 -4.50 -4.52 -54.59
CA ASP A 22 -4.10 -3.17 -54.90
C ASP A 22 -3.80 -2.41 -53.60
N LYS A 23 -2.68 -1.70 -53.60
CA LYS A 23 -2.21 -0.93 -52.44
C LYS A 23 -3.37 0.01 -52.05
N PRO A 24 -3.99 -0.17 -50.86
CA PRO A 24 -5.20 0.57 -50.52
C PRO A 24 -4.92 2.07 -50.55
N THR A 25 -5.85 2.81 -51.13
CA THR A 25 -5.77 4.27 -51.16
C THR A 25 -5.75 4.83 -49.72
N PRO A 26 -5.17 6.02 -49.48
CA PRO A 26 -4.92 6.54 -48.12
C PRO A 26 -6.16 6.57 -47.21
N THR A 27 -7.36 6.65 -47.80
CA THR A 27 -8.64 6.67 -47.09
C THR A 27 -9.10 5.29 -46.59
N GLU A 28 -8.72 4.20 -47.27
CA GLU A 28 -9.09 2.83 -46.90
C GLU A 28 -8.16 2.22 -45.84
N THR A 29 -6.89 2.66 -45.80
CA THR A 29 -5.95 2.25 -44.75
C THR A 29 -6.38 2.73 -43.37
N ASP A 30 -6.99 3.91 -43.29
CA ASP A 30 -7.49 4.49 -42.05
C ASP A 30 -8.73 3.75 -41.55
N ALA A 31 -9.60 3.34 -42.47
CA ALA A 31 -10.76 2.51 -42.16
C ALA A 31 -10.36 1.11 -41.67
N LEU A 32 -9.33 0.51 -42.25
CA LEU A 32 -8.79 -0.78 -41.81
C LEU A 32 -8.08 -0.68 -40.45
N PHE A 33 -7.34 0.40 -40.23
CA PHE A 33 -6.65 0.63 -38.96
C PHE A 33 -7.65 0.86 -37.82
N THR A 34 -8.69 1.66 -38.07
CA THR A 34 -9.75 1.90 -37.10
C THR A 34 -10.57 0.64 -36.81
N SER A 35 -10.91 -0.17 -37.83
CA SER A 35 -11.63 -1.44 -37.61
C SER A 35 -10.80 -2.42 -36.77
N ARG A 36 -9.50 -2.56 -37.04
CA ARG A 36 -8.60 -3.38 -36.22
C ARG A 36 -8.51 -2.91 -34.76
N LEU A 37 -8.44 -1.60 -34.53
CA LEU A 37 -8.42 -1.07 -33.17
C LEU A 37 -9.75 -1.31 -32.44
N VAL A 38 -10.86 -1.15 -33.14
CA VAL A 38 -12.20 -1.42 -32.59
C VAL A 38 -12.37 -2.92 -32.28
N ASP A 39 -11.88 -3.81 -33.14
CA ASP A 39 -11.91 -5.25 -32.91
C ASP A 39 -11.06 -5.65 -31.71
N LEU A 40 -9.86 -5.11 -31.59
CA LEU A 40 -8.99 -5.32 -30.43
C LEU A 40 -9.64 -4.80 -29.14
N ALA A 41 -10.24 -3.61 -29.18
CA ALA A 41 -10.93 -3.04 -28.02
C ALA A 41 -12.12 -3.91 -27.58
N HIS A 42 -12.93 -4.38 -28.54
CA HIS A 42 -14.02 -5.31 -28.25
C HIS A 42 -13.51 -6.66 -27.73
N GLN A 43 -12.39 -7.16 -28.26
CA GLN A 43 -11.77 -8.39 -27.78
C GLN A 43 -11.27 -8.23 -26.33
N TYR A 44 -10.66 -7.09 -25.98
CA TYR A 44 -10.26 -6.80 -24.60
C TYR A 44 -11.46 -6.68 -23.65
N GLN A 45 -12.58 -6.10 -24.09
CA GLN A 45 -13.79 -5.98 -23.27
C GLN A 45 -14.53 -7.32 -23.12
N ARG A 46 -14.52 -8.16 -24.15
CA ARG A 46 -15.28 -9.42 -24.19
C ARG A 46 -14.49 -10.62 -23.70
N THR A 47 -13.15 -10.59 -23.79
CA THR A 47 -12.34 -11.64 -23.20
C THR A 47 -12.49 -11.53 -21.69
N PRO A 48 -13.03 -12.55 -21.00
CA PRO A 48 -13.01 -12.54 -19.55
C PRO A 48 -11.53 -12.49 -19.20
N ILE A 49 -11.10 -11.39 -18.57
CA ILE A 49 -9.76 -11.34 -18.03
C ILE A 49 -9.75 -12.45 -16.98
N SER A 50 -9.21 -13.61 -17.35
CA SER A 50 -8.87 -14.67 -16.42
C SER A 50 -7.67 -14.14 -15.64
N GLN A 51 -7.92 -13.10 -14.83
CA GLN A 51 -7.03 -12.70 -13.79
C GLN A 51 -6.99 -13.93 -12.89
N ARG A 52 -5.96 -14.75 -13.07
CA ARG A 52 -5.54 -15.67 -12.03
C ARG A 52 -5.22 -14.77 -10.85
N CYS A 53 -6.20 -14.58 -9.97
CA CYS A 53 -6.02 -13.77 -8.79
C CYS A 53 -4.82 -14.35 -8.04
N LEU A 54 -3.78 -13.53 -7.81
CA LEU A 54 -2.61 -13.94 -7.03
C LEU A 54 -3.03 -14.50 -5.66
N LEU A 55 -4.19 -14.07 -5.16
CA LEU A 55 -4.80 -14.54 -3.94
C LEU A 55 -5.83 -15.65 -4.23
N SER A 56 -5.44 -16.89 -3.92
CA SER A 56 -6.37 -18.02 -3.88
C SER A 56 -7.38 -17.88 -2.74
N LYS A 57 -8.51 -18.59 -2.83
CA LYS A 57 -9.52 -18.68 -1.75
C LYS A 57 -8.91 -19.09 -0.40
N LYS A 58 -7.87 -19.94 -0.43
CA LYS A 58 -7.11 -20.34 0.78
C LYS A 58 -6.38 -19.15 1.41
N HIS A 59 -5.75 -18.29 0.61
CA HIS A 59 -5.06 -17.09 1.10
C HIS A 59 -6.04 -16.11 1.74
N ILE A 60 -7.18 -15.86 1.09
CA ILE A 60 -8.23 -14.99 1.61
C ILE A 60 -8.77 -15.52 2.95
N SER A 61 -8.94 -16.84 3.06
CA SER A 61 -9.40 -17.47 4.31
C SER A 61 -8.40 -17.27 5.45
N LYS A 62 -7.10 -17.45 5.19
CA LYS A 62 -6.03 -17.17 6.17
C LYS A 62 -5.96 -15.70 6.56
N LEU A 63 -6.15 -14.76 5.62
CA LEU A 63 -6.19 -13.33 5.94
C LEU A 63 -7.39 -12.97 6.83
N LYS A 64 -8.54 -13.62 6.62
CA LYS A 64 -9.71 -13.47 7.51
C LYS A 64 -9.45 -14.02 8.90
N GLU A 65 -8.72 -15.13 9.01
CA GLU A 65 -8.28 -15.69 10.30
C GLU A 65 -7.29 -14.75 11.00
N LEU A 66 -6.29 -14.24 10.27
CA LEU A 66 -5.33 -13.27 10.80
C LEU A 66 -6.03 -12.00 11.32
N ARG A 67 -7.04 -11.50 10.59
CA ARG A 67 -7.84 -10.36 11.04
C ARG A 67 -8.63 -10.63 12.34
N LYS A 68 -8.95 -11.89 12.65
CA LYS A 68 -9.63 -12.25 13.90
C LYS A 68 -8.66 -12.37 15.08
N ASN A 69 -7.36 -12.53 14.83
CA ASN A 69 -6.36 -12.63 15.88
C ASN A 69 -6.20 -11.26 16.59
N THR A 70 -6.43 -11.22 17.90
CA THR A 70 -6.31 -10.02 18.73
C THR A 70 -4.89 -9.72 19.18
N GLU A 71 -3.99 -10.71 19.14
CA GLU A 71 -2.61 -10.59 19.61
C GLU A 71 -1.72 -9.85 18.61
N VAL A 72 -2.22 -9.65 17.39
CA VAL A 72 -1.47 -9.07 16.29
C VAL A 72 -2.16 -7.80 15.81
N ILE A 73 -1.37 -6.74 15.65
CA ILE A 73 -1.80 -5.46 15.11
C ILE A 73 -1.34 -5.35 13.66
N ILE A 74 -2.27 -4.96 12.79
CA ILE A 74 -2.02 -4.68 11.38
C ILE A 74 -2.13 -3.17 11.18
N LEU A 75 -1.03 -2.51 10.83
CA LEU A 75 -0.99 -1.07 10.58
C LEU A 75 -0.35 -0.76 9.22
N PRO A 76 -0.77 0.32 8.55
CA PRO A 76 0.01 0.84 7.45
C PRO A 76 1.36 1.36 7.96
N PRO A 77 2.44 1.23 7.18
CA PRO A 77 3.71 1.88 7.50
C PRO A 77 3.57 3.40 7.39
N ASP A 78 4.42 4.13 8.13
CA ASP A 78 4.52 5.60 8.02
C ASP A 78 4.89 6.06 6.60
N LYS A 79 5.68 5.26 5.87
CA LYS A 79 6.14 5.57 4.52
C LYS A 79 6.00 4.37 3.58
N GLY A 80 5.57 4.67 2.36
CA GLY A 80 5.45 3.70 1.27
C GLY A 80 4.15 2.88 1.29
N SER A 81 4.03 1.98 0.32
CA SER A 81 2.90 1.07 0.18
C SER A 81 3.26 -0.28 0.78
N GLY A 82 2.57 -0.68 1.85
CA GLY A 82 2.83 -1.93 2.53
C GLY A 82 1.92 -2.12 3.74
N VAL A 83 2.18 -3.20 4.48
CA VAL A 83 1.48 -3.53 5.72
C VAL A 83 2.51 -3.97 6.74
N VAL A 84 2.42 -3.43 7.95
CA VAL A 84 3.29 -3.80 9.07
C VAL A 84 2.49 -4.66 10.03
N LEU A 85 3.07 -5.80 10.39
CA LEU A 85 2.54 -6.74 11.36
C LEU A 85 3.32 -6.63 12.67
N LEU A 86 2.65 -6.34 13.78
CA LEU A 86 3.28 -6.18 15.09
C LEU A 86 2.57 -7.02 16.15
N ASN A 87 3.32 -7.47 17.14
CA ASN A 87 2.72 -7.98 18.37
C ASN A 87 2.03 -6.82 19.11
N ARG A 88 0.78 -7.04 19.52
CA ARG A 88 -0.04 -6.07 20.25
C ARG A 88 0.60 -5.64 21.56
N ALA A 89 1.14 -6.57 22.32
CA ALA A 89 1.75 -6.26 23.62
C ALA A 89 2.97 -5.35 23.45
N ASP A 90 3.86 -5.67 22.52
CA ASP A 90 5.06 -4.87 22.24
C ASP A 90 4.70 -3.47 21.73
N TYR A 91 3.69 -3.38 20.87
CA TYR A 91 3.19 -2.10 20.38
C TYR A 91 2.68 -1.22 21.52
N ILE A 92 1.83 -1.78 22.41
CA ILE A 92 1.28 -1.06 23.57
C ILE A 92 2.41 -0.61 24.50
N ASN A 93 3.37 -1.49 24.79
CA ASN A 93 4.53 -1.17 25.63
C ASN A 93 5.37 -0.03 25.03
N LYS A 94 5.61 -0.04 23.72
CA LYS A 94 6.31 1.05 23.04
C LYS A 94 5.53 2.36 23.09
N MET A 95 4.21 2.31 22.91
CA MET A 95 3.35 3.50 23.00
C MET A 95 3.40 4.11 24.41
N HIS A 96 3.31 3.27 25.45
CA HIS A 96 3.48 3.73 26.83
C HIS A 96 4.87 4.29 27.09
N SER A 97 5.91 3.66 26.55
CA SER A 97 7.29 4.16 26.63
C SER A 97 7.42 5.55 26.01
N ILE A 98 6.79 5.82 24.85
CA ILE A 98 6.80 7.16 24.24
C ILE A 98 6.04 8.16 25.12
N LEU A 99 4.85 7.79 25.60
CA LEU A 99 3.99 8.66 26.40
C LEU A 99 4.55 8.96 27.80
N SER A 100 5.39 8.10 28.36
CA SER A 100 6.02 8.33 29.67
C SER A 100 7.13 9.37 29.66
N HIS A 101 7.53 9.88 28.49
CA HIS A 101 8.53 10.95 28.38
C HIS A 101 7.96 12.29 28.85
N THR A 102 8.12 12.58 30.14
CA THR A 102 7.62 13.80 30.82
C THR A 102 8.19 15.11 30.26
N SER A 103 9.33 15.07 29.56
CA SER A 103 9.90 16.24 28.91
C SER A 103 9.11 16.72 27.70
N LYS A 104 8.32 15.83 27.07
CA LYS A 104 7.54 16.12 25.86
C LYS A 104 6.04 16.06 26.11
N PHE A 105 5.60 15.21 27.04
CA PHE A 105 4.20 14.98 27.33
C PHE A 105 3.91 15.30 28.78
N VAL A 106 2.83 16.06 29.00
CA VAL A 106 2.28 16.34 30.31
C VAL A 106 0.87 15.74 30.35
N ILE A 107 0.55 15.08 31.45
CA ILE A 107 -0.79 14.52 31.67
C ILE A 107 -1.72 15.68 32.03
N ASP A 108 -2.78 15.86 31.25
CA ASP A 108 -3.88 16.75 31.61
C ASP A 108 -4.78 16.02 32.62
N GLU A 109 -4.70 16.42 33.90
CA GLU A 109 -5.55 15.89 34.98
C GLU A 109 -6.98 16.46 34.91
N GLY A 110 -7.23 17.43 34.01
CA GLY A 110 -8.54 18.01 33.78
C GLY A 110 -9.55 16.97 33.31
N ARG A 111 -10.67 16.85 34.04
CA ARG A 111 -11.82 16.02 33.61
C ARG A 111 -12.56 16.58 32.39
N THR A 112 -12.19 17.76 31.91
CA THR A 112 -12.87 18.48 30.84
C THR A 112 -11.95 18.61 29.64
N ASP A 113 -12.45 18.24 28.46
CA ASP A 113 -11.75 18.43 27.19
C ASP A 113 -11.43 19.92 26.97
N ALA A 114 -10.14 20.25 26.97
CA ALA A 114 -9.64 21.60 26.81
C ALA A 114 -10.04 22.22 25.46
N VAL A 115 -10.08 21.43 24.38
CA VAL A 115 -10.47 21.86 23.03
C VAL A 115 -11.95 22.22 23.01
N GLN A 116 -12.81 21.40 23.62
CA GLN A 116 -14.23 21.68 23.75
C GLN A 116 -14.48 22.92 24.61
N ASN A 117 -13.72 23.09 25.68
CA ASN A 117 -13.85 24.27 26.52
C ASN A 117 -13.44 25.55 25.76
N ALA A 118 -12.37 25.50 24.97
CA ALA A 118 -11.95 26.60 24.10
C ALA A 118 -13.04 26.94 23.07
N GLU A 119 -13.62 25.94 22.38
CA GLU A 119 -14.74 26.14 21.45
C GLU A 119 -15.93 26.83 22.14
N ARG A 120 -16.29 26.40 23.35
CA ARG A 120 -17.37 27.04 24.14
C ARG A 120 -17.02 28.47 24.55
N GLN A 121 -15.77 28.76 24.92
CA GLN A 121 -15.34 30.11 25.27
C GLN A 121 -15.42 31.05 24.07
N ILE A 122 -14.91 30.63 22.92
CA ILE A 122 -14.98 31.39 21.66
C ILE A 122 -16.44 31.64 21.28
N ASN A 123 -17.28 30.60 21.30
CA ASN A 123 -18.70 30.73 20.98
C ASN A 123 -19.46 31.64 21.96
N ARG A 124 -19.09 31.65 23.26
CA ARG A 124 -19.64 32.61 24.24
C ARG A 124 -19.24 34.04 23.91
N ALA A 125 -17.96 34.28 23.60
CA ALA A 125 -17.47 35.60 23.23
C ALA A 125 -18.17 36.13 21.96
N LEU A 126 -18.29 35.30 20.92
CA LEU A 126 -18.97 35.66 19.67
C LEU A 126 -20.46 35.98 19.89
N LYS A 127 -21.17 35.20 20.72
CA LYS A 127 -22.56 35.49 21.09
C LYS A 127 -22.69 36.82 21.83
N ASN A 128 -21.74 37.15 22.70
CA ASN A 128 -21.73 38.42 23.42
C ASN A 128 -21.51 39.61 22.47
N LEU A 129 -20.64 39.46 21.47
CA LEU A 129 -20.41 40.49 20.44
C LEU A 129 -21.63 40.69 19.54
N HIS A 130 -22.31 39.60 19.17
CA HIS A 130 -23.58 39.68 18.43
C HIS A 130 -24.68 40.39 19.24
N ARG A 131 -24.81 40.09 20.55
CA ARG A 131 -25.75 40.79 21.44
C ARG A 131 -25.47 42.29 21.55
N LYS A 132 -24.21 42.71 21.41
CA LYS A 132 -23.81 44.12 21.39
C LYS A 132 -24.02 44.79 20.01
N GLY A 133 -24.52 44.07 19.01
CA GLY A 133 -24.74 44.60 17.66
C GLY A 133 -23.46 44.82 16.85
N LEU A 134 -22.30 44.33 17.32
CA LEU A 134 -21.01 44.52 16.64
C LEU A 134 -20.80 43.53 15.47
N ILE A 135 -21.57 42.44 15.45
CA ILE A 135 -21.43 41.36 14.48
C ILE A 135 -22.83 40.96 14.02
N ASP A 136 -23.02 40.83 12.70
CA ASP A 136 -24.24 40.29 12.10
C ASP A 136 -24.36 38.76 12.26
N GLN A 137 -25.59 38.24 12.23
CA GLN A 137 -25.90 36.82 12.37
C GLN A 137 -25.18 35.95 11.32
N THR A 138 -24.97 36.48 10.11
CA THR A 138 -24.24 35.79 9.03
C THR A 138 -22.77 35.58 9.43
N ASN A 139 -22.14 36.64 9.93
CA ASN A 139 -20.75 36.62 10.38
C ASN A 139 -20.57 35.77 11.64
N LEU A 140 -21.55 35.78 12.56
CA LEU A 140 -21.55 34.93 13.74
C LEU A 140 -21.45 33.45 13.36
N LYS A 141 -22.28 32.98 12.42
CA LYS A 141 -22.28 31.59 11.98
C LYS A 141 -20.98 31.17 11.29
N LYS A 142 -20.37 32.10 10.55
CA LYS A 142 -19.10 31.87 9.83
C LYS A 142 -17.89 31.79 10.75
N LEU A 143 -17.86 32.63 11.79
CA LEU A 143 -16.76 32.70 12.76
C LEU A 143 -16.86 31.67 13.88
N SER A 144 -18.06 31.12 14.13
CA SER A 144 -18.27 30.14 15.19
C SER A 144 -17.60 28.81 14.83
N PRO A 145 -16.57 28.36 15.57
CA PRO A 145 -16.05 27.02 15.42
C PRO A 145 -17.14 26.00 15.76
N LYS A 146 -17.18 24.91 14.98
CA LYS A 146 -18.13 23.81 15.16
C LYS A 146 -17.40 22.48 15.04
N GLY A 147 -17.69 21.58 15.97
CA GLY A 147 -17.27 20.19 15.88
C GLY A 147 -15.76 20.02 16.04
N SER A 148 -15.12 20.83 16.88
CA SER A 148 -13.72 20.62 17.23
C SER A 148 -13.59 19.25 17.90
N VAL A 149 -12.50 18.53 17.62
CA VAL A 149 -12.24 17.22 18.21
C VAL A 149 -10.82 17.23 18.75
N THR A 150 -10.64 16.70 19.96
CA THR A 150 -9.29 16.53 20.53
C THR A 150 -8.43 15.64 19.63
N PRO A 151 -7.24 16.12 19.21
CA PRO A 151 -6.32 15.33 18.40
C PRO A 151 -6.00 14.00 19.08
N ARG A 152 -5.99 12.93 18.30
CA ARG A 152 -5.62 11.60 18.78
C ARG A 152 -4.22 11.27 18.29
N MET A 153 -3.41 10.68 19.15
CA MET A 153 -2.08 10.21 18.75
C MET A 153 -2.24 9.09 17.73
N TYR A 154 -1.61 9.24 16.57
CA TYR A 154 -1.49 8.19 15.58
C TYR A 154 -0.20 7.40 15.88
N GLY A 155 -0.33 6.11 16.21
CA GLY A 155 0.83 5.24 16.49
C GLY A 155 1.29 4.48 15.26
N LEU A 156 1.62 5.19 14.17
CA LEU A 156 2.10 4.52 12.97
C LEU A 156 3.53 4.00 13.18
N PRO A 157 3.83 2.74 12.81
CA PRO A 157 5.16 2.21 12.94
C PRO A 157 6.10 2.86 11.94
N LYS A 158 7.17 3.45 12.46
CA LYS A 158 8.27 3.93 11.63
C LYS A 158 9.05 2.73 11.11
N THR A 159 8.97 2.51 9.80
CA THR A 159 9.89 1.61 9.10
C THR A 159 11.25 2.32 9.03
N GLN A 160 12.14 1.99 9.94
CA GLN A 160 13.51 2.49 9.91
C GLN A 160 14.16 2.00 8.61
N THR A 161 14.73 2.90 7.82
CA THR A 161 15.47 2.56 6.60
C THR A 161 16.60 1.57 6.93
N TRP A 162 16.85 0.65 6.00
CA TRP A 162 17.73 -0.53 6.05
C TRP A 162 19.11 -0.39 6.72
N SER A 163 19.61 0.82 6.97
CA SER A 163 20.96 1.04 7.53
C SER A 163 21.14 0.67 9.01
N ALA A 164 20.06 0.45 9.77
CA ALA A 164 20.16 0.08 11.20
C ALA A 164 20.20 -1.43 11.47
N PHE A 165 19.97 -2.28 10.47
CA PHE A 165 19.97 -3.74 10.63
C PHE A 165 21.27 -4.41 10.17
N THR A 166 22.19 -3.69 9.51
CA THR A 166 23.43 -4.28 8.97
C THR A 166 24.60 -4.29 9.94
N THR A 167 24.54 -3.65 11.11
CA THR A 167 25.71 -3.57 12.01
C THR A 167 25.88 -4.76 12.95
N ASN A 168 24.86 -5.62 13.12
CA ASN A 168 24.95 -6.75 14.06
C ASN A 168 24.84 -8.15 13.41
N VAL A 169 24.91 -8.26 12.07
CA VAL A 169 24.87 -9.57 11.38
C VAL A 169 26.08 -9.79 10.45
N ILE A 170 26.93 -8.78 10.21
CA ILE A 170 28.03 -8.89 9.22
C ILE A 170 29.40 -9.27 9.83
N HIS A 171 29.55 -9.37 11.15
CA HIS A 171 30.83 -9.80 11.74
C HIS A 171 31.00 -11.31 11.97
N ASP A 172 30.03 -12.16 11.60
CA ASP A 172 30.06 -13.60 11.95
C ASP A 172 30.13 -14.58 10.75
N TRP A 173 30.45 -14.10 9.54
CA TRP A 173 30.55 -14.95 8.33
C TRP A 173 31.91 -14.91 7.61
N LEU A 174 32.95 -14.33 8.23
CA LEU A 174 34.31 -14.31 7.67
C LEU A 174 35.31 -15.10 8.53
N THR A 175 34.94 -16.31 8.92
CA THR A 175 35.93 -17.34 9.26
C THR A 175 36.07 -18.28 8.07
N ILE A 176 37.01 -17.96 7.18
CA ILE A 176 37.47 -18.86 6.13
C ILE A 176 38.04 -20.10 6.83
N PRO A 177 37.54 -21.32 6.60
CA PRO A 177 38.18 -22.51 7.16
C PRO A 177 39.60 -22.63 6.60
N PRO A 178 40.61 -23.01 7.43
CA PRO A 178 41.96 -23.20 6.93
C PRO A 178 41.97 -24.22 5.80
N ALA A 179 42.71 -23.89 4.74
CA ALA A 179 42.84 -24.69 3.52
C ALA A 179 43.18 -26.16 3.85
N CYS A 180 42.47 -27.08 3.22
CA CYS A 180 42.79 -28.51 3.25
C CYS A 180 44.25 -28.73 2.81
N PRO A 181 45.06 -29.50 3.55
CA PRO A 181 46.40 -29.86 3.11
C PRO A 181 46.32 -30.73 1.85
N VAL A 182 47.00 -30.31 0.79
CA VAL A 182 47.21 -31.11 -0.42
C VAL A 182 48.13 -32.28 -0.05
N ALA A 183 47.61 -33.50 -0.17
CA ALA A 183 48.39 -34.73 -0.02
C ALA A 183 49.46 -34.81 -1.12
N ARG A 184 50.73 -34.80 -0.71
CA ARG A 184 51.88 -35.06 -1.60
C ARG A 184 52.04 -36.59 -1.68
N GLN A 185 51.91 -37.17 -2.87
CA GLN A 185 52.26 -38.57 -3.08
C GLN A 185 53.79 -38.75 -2.96
N PRO A 186 54.28 -39.87 -2.41
CA PRO A 186 55.69 -40.22 -2.47
C PRO A 186 56.05 -40.84 -3.83
N ASP A 187 57.31 -40.66 -4.21
CA ASP A 187 57.97 -41.20 -5.41
C ASP A 187 57.97 -42.74 -5.49
#